data_AF-A0A3D2FYY9-F1
#
_entry.id   AF-A0A3D2FYY9-F1
#
_cell.length_a   1.000
_cell.length_b   1.000
_cell.length_c   1.000
_cell.angle_alpha   90.00
_cell.angle_beta   90.00
_cell.angle_gamma   90.00
#
_symmetry.space_group_name_H-M   'P 1'
#
loop_
_entity.id
_entity.type
_entity.pdbx_description
1 polymer ?
#
loop_
_entity_poly.entity_id
_entity_poly.type
_entity_poly.pdbx_seq_one_letter_code
_entity_poly.pdbx_strand_id
1 'polypeptide(L)' 'ALTPHIGYQHAADIAKRAIVTGQSIRKLILQEKLLTEEEIDMILDPMNLTKPGIPGKELLAHK' A
#
# COMPACT_ATOMS: atom_id res chain seq x y z
N ALA A 1 3.15 -6.55 -0.84
CA ALA A 1 2.00 -5.92 -1.53
C ALA A 1 2.24 -4.44 -1.83
N LEU A 2 2.52 -3.60 -0.83
CA LEU A 2 2.61 -2.14 -1.02
C LEU A 2 3.97 -1.64 -1.54
N THR A 3 5.06 -2.37 -1.26
CA THR A 3 6.44 -1.99 -1.60
C THR A 3 6.66 -1.58 -3.06
N PRO A 4 6.08 -2.26 -4.08
CA PRO A 4 6.25 -1.86 -5.48
C PRO A 4 5.58 -0.54 -5.84
N HIS A 5 4.60 -0.08 -5.05
CA HIS A 5 3.78 1.10 -5.34
C HIS A 5 4.30 2.36 -4.64
N ILE A 6 4.73 2.21 -3.38
CA ILE A 6 5.20 3.34 -2.56
C ILE A 6 6.72 3.31 -2.32
N GLY A 7 7.41 2.28 -2.78
CA GLY A 7 8.84 2.06 -2.53
C GLY A 7 9.12 1.46 -1.14
N TYR A 8 10.32 0.89 -1.00
CA TYR A 8 10.72 0.21 0.25
C TYR A 8 10.84 1.15 1.44
N GLN A 9 11.44 2.33 1.24
CA GLN A 9 11.66 3.29 2.33
C GLN A 9 10.34 3.75 2.96
N HIS A 10 9.39 4.23 2.15
CA HIS A 10 8.08 4.65 2.64
C HIS A 10 7.29 3.50 3.28
N ALA A 11 7.33 2.30 2.69
CA ALA A 11 6.67 1.13 3.28
C ALA A 11 7.24 0.78 4.67
N ALA A 12 8.56 0.83 4.83
CA ALA A 12 9.24 0.55 6.09
C ALA A 12 8.91 1.62 7.15
N ASP A 13 8.93 2.90 6.77
CA ASP A 13 8.61 4.01 7.67
C ASP A 13 7.16 3.93 8.16
N ILE A 14 6.20 3.67 7.26
CA ILE A 14 4.80 3.50 7.63
C ILE A 14 4.61 2.30 8.54
N ALA A 15 5.24 1.16 8.25
CA ALA A 15 5.15 -0.03 9.10
C ALA A 15 5.67 0.27 10.51
N LYS A 16 6.81 0.96 10.62
CA LYS A 16 7.38 1.37 11.91
C LYS A 16 6.45 2.33 12.66
N ARG A 17 5.89 3.32 11.97
CA ARG A 17 4.92 4.28 12.54
C ARG A 17 3.63 3.60 12.99
N ALA A 18 3.12 2.64 12.22
CA ALA A 18 1.92 1.87 12.57
C ALA A 18 2.12 1.10 13.87
N ILE A 19 3.29 0.47 14.03
CA ILE A 19 3.65 -0.25 15.26
C ILE A 19 3.76 0.71 16.46
N VAL A 20 4.44 1.84 16.30
CA VAL A 20 4.68 2.79 17.40
C VAL A 20 3.39 3.51 17.82
N THR A 21 2.57 3.91 16.85
CA THR A 21 1.36 4.72 17.11
C THR A 21 0.09 3.90 17.28
N GLY A 22 0.12 2.61 16.94
CA GLY A 22 -1.07 1.76 16.87
C GLY A 22 -2.07 2.15 15.77
N GLN A 23 -1.71 3.08 14.87
CA GLN A 23 -2.56 3.49 13.78
C GLN A 23 -2.55 2.48 12.63
N SER A 24 -3.66 2.41 11.89
CA SER A 24 -3.75 1.54 10.72
C SER A 24 -2.82 2.02 9.60
N ILE A 25 -2.16 1.07 8.93
CA ILE A 25 -1.30 1.32 7.77
C ILE A 25 -2.06 2.11 6.69
N ARG A 26 -3.33 1.75 6.43
CA ARG A 26 -4.22 2.46 5.49
C ARG A 26 -4.31 3.95 5.81
N LYS A 27 -4.55 4.30 7.08
CA LYS A 27 -4.70 5.69 7.50
C LYS A 27 -3.40 6.47 7.31
N LEU A 28 -2.26 5.87 7.65
CA LEU A 28 -0.96 6.50 7.49
C LEU A 28 -0.62 6.75 6.00
N ILE A 29 -0.90 5.79 5.12
CA ILE A 29 -0.71 5.95 3.68
C ILE A 29 -1.58 7.08 3.11
N LEU A 30 -2.86 7.14 3.51
CA LEU A 30 -3.78 8.22 3.11
C LEU A 30 -3.33 9.59 3.63
N GLN A 31 -2.85 9.65 4.88
CA GLN A 31 -2.33 10.89 5.47
C GLN A 31 -1.09 11.41 4.75
N GLU A 32 -0.19 10.52 4.34
CA GLU A 32 1.00 10.88 3.56
C GLU A 32 0.71 11.09 2.07
N LYS A 33 -0.55 10.91 1.63
CA LYS A 33 -0.99 11.02 0.23
C LYS A 33 -0.15 10.16 -0.73
N LEU A 34 0.34 9.03 -0.23
CA LEU A 34 1.17 8.10 -1.01
C LEU A 34 0.32 7.27 -1.97
N LEU A 35 -0.91 6.94 -1.55
CA LEU A 35 -1.92 6.27 -2.35
C LEU A 35 -3.31 6.80 -1.98
N THR A 36 -4.27 6.70 -2.88
CA THR A 36 -5.69 6.95 -2.60
C THR A 36 -6.36 5.75 -1.94
N GLU A 37 -7.58 5.94 -1.43
CA GLU A 37 -8.31 4.86 -0.77
C GLU A 37 -8.64 3.74 -1.75
N GLU A 38 -9.01 4.10 -2.98
CA GLU A 38 -9.29 3.18 -4.06
C GLU A 38 -8.06 2.36 -4.47
N GLU A 39 -6.89 3.01 -4.54
CA GLU A 39 -5.62 2.33 -4.85
C GLU A 39 -5.26 1.33 -3.76
N ILE A 40 -5.41 1.71 -2.49
CA ILE A 40 -5.14 0.82 -1.35
C ILE A 40 -6.10 -0.39 -1.39
N ASP A 41 -7.38 -0.18 -1.67
CA ASP A 41 -8.36 -1.26 -1.78
C ASP A 41 -8.02 -2.22 -2.91
N MET A 42 -7.64 -1.71 -4.09
CA MET A 42 -7.22 -2.55 -5.21
C MET A 42 -5.96 -3.37 -4.88
N ILE A 43 -4.98 -2.78 -4.19
CA ILE A 43 -3.72 -3.43 -3.83
C ILE A 43 -3.92 -4.45 -2.70
N LEU A 44 -4.76 -4.15 -1.72
CA LEU A 44 -5.03 -4.99 -0.55
C LEU A 44 -6.22 -5.93 -0.74
N ASP A 45 -6.81 -5.99 -1.93
CA ASP A 45 -7.86 -6.95 -2.27
C ASP A 45 -7.35 -8.40 -2.06
N PRO A 46 -8.01 -9.20 -1.18
CA PRO A 46 -7.64 -10.58 -0.91
C PRO A 46 -7.54 -11.46 -2.17
N MET A 47 -8.38 -11.21 -3.17
CA MET A 47 -8.36 -11.94 -4.43
C MET A 47 -7.13 -11.57 -5.27
N ASN A 48 -6.63 -10.34 -5.18
CA ASN A 48 -5.41 -9.92 -5.85
C ASN A 48 -4.15 -10.39 -5.12
N LEU A 49 -4.20 -10.51 -3.79
CA LEU A 49 -3.09 -11.04 -2.98
C LEU A 49 -2.83 -12.54 -3.20
N THR A 50 -3.84 -13.29 -3.67
CA THR A 50 -3.71 -14.72 -3.97
C THR A 50 -3.30 -15.02 -5.41
N LYS A 51 -3.29 -14.02 -6.29
CA LYS A 51 -2.83 -14.17 -7.67
C LYS A 51 -1.31 -13.98 -7.77
N PRO A 52 -0.62 -14.76 -8.61
CA PRO A 52 0.80 -14.52 -8.87
C PRO A 52 0.99 -13.18 -9.59
N GLY A 53 1.89 -12.33 -9.07
CA GLY A 53 2.21 -11.03 -9.64
C GLY A 53 2.25 -9.91 -8.60
N ILE A 54 2.29 -8.66 -9.07
CA ILE A 54 2.19 -7.48 -8.19
C ILE A 54 0.69 -7.17 -8.00
N PRO A 55 0.16 -7.20 -6.77
CA PRO A 55 -1.22 -6.81 -6.50
C PRO A 55 -1.46 -5.37 -6.95
N GLY A 56 -2.55 -5.10 -7.67
CA GLY A 56 -2.81 -3.77 -8.23
C GLY A 56 -1.86 -3.36 -9.36
N LYS A 57 -1.27 -4.31 -10.11
CA LYS A 57 -0.36 -4.04 -11.25
C LYS A 57 -0.93 -3.02 -12.26
N GLU A 58 -2.25 -2.95 -12.40
CA GLU A 58 -2.94 -1.96 -13.25
C GLU A 58 -2.59 -0.52 -12.87
N LEU A 59 -2.38 -0.24 -11.58
CA LEU A 59 -1.95 1.07 -11.07
C LEU A 59 -0.51 1.44 -11.47
N LEU A 60 0.34 0.45 -11.72
CA LEU A 60 1.72 0.66 -12.19
C LEU A 60 1.79 0.86 -13.70
N ALA A 61 0.81 0.40 -14.46
CA ALA A 61 0.79 0.54 -15.92
C ALA A 61 0.31 1.93 -16.39
N HIS A 62 -0.32 2.70 -15.49
CA HIS A 62 -0.90 4.01 -15.78
C HIS A 62 -0.13 5.19 -15.16
N LYS A 63 1.10 4.96 -14.68
CA LYS A 63 1.96 5.97 -14.05
C LYS A 63 3.23 6.16 -14.85
#